data_AF-A0A5J6V955-F1
#
_entry.id   AF-A0A5J6V955-F1
#
_cell.length_a   1.000
_cell.length_b   1.000
_cell.length_c   1.000
_cell.angle_alpha   90.00
_cell.angle_beta   90.00
_cell.angle_gamma   90.00
#
_symmetry.space_group_name_H-M   'P 1'
#
loop_
_entity.id
_entity.type
_entity.pdbx_description
1 polymer ?
#
loop_
_entity_poly.entity_id
_entity_poly.type
_entity_poly.pdbx_seq_one_letter_code
_entity_poly.pdbx_strand_id
1 'polypeptide(L)'
;MSDFGAELRTFRLQMGLTQAELARRSGMPASNLCAYESGRRPMSRAMLARLLDQARRQRPSVALASAREDVIATITAHGGSEPAVFGSVARARDTTDSDLDLLVTMAPESTLVDLIEMEHALEELLHVKVEVLSRGGLRGPDDPILQDAVPL
;
A
#
# COMPACT_ATOMS: atom_id res chain seq x y z
N MET A 1 -12.28 31.37 -9.78
CA MET A 1 -13.08 30.23 -9.27
C MET A 1 -12.25 28.98 -9.46
N SER A 2 -12.05 28.15 -8.42
CA SER A 2 -11.22 26.95 -8.54
C SER A 2 -11.95 25.89 -9.37
N ASP A 3 -11.39 25.51 -10.52
CA ASP A 3 -11.89 24.42 -11.35
C ASP A 3 -11.26 23.09 -10.92
N PHE A 4 -11.87 22.47 -9.91
CA PHE A 4 -11.44 21.17 -9.39
C PHE A 4 -11.60 20.03 -10.41
N GLY A 5 -12.47 20.18 -11.40
CA GLY A 5 -12.63 19.21 -12.49
C GLY A 5 -11.40 19.19 -13.40
N ALA A 6 -10.90 20.37 -13.77
CA ALA A 6 -9.65 20.51 -14.51
C ALA A 6 -8.43 20.00 -13.72
N GLU A 7 -8.41 20.22 -12.39
CA GLU A 7 -7.35 19.72 -11.50
C GLU A 7 -7.34 18.17 -11.48
N LEU A 8 -8.51 17.54 -11.31
CA LEU A 8 -8.66 16.08 -11.35
C LEU A 8 -8.19 15.50 -12.70
N ARG A 9 -8.61 16.11 -13.81
CA ARG A 9 -8.21 15.70 -15.16
C ARG A 9 -6.69 15.81 -15.36
N THR A 10 -6.09 16.88 -14.86
CA THR A 10 -4.63 17.10 -14.97
C THR A 10 -3.87 16.01 -14.22
N PHE A 11 -4.23 15.75 -12.97
CA PHE A 11 -3.64 14.66 -12.19
C PHE A 11 -3.76 13.31 -12.90
N ARG A 12 -4.96 13.01 -13.41
CA ARG A 12 -5.22 11.75 -14.12
C ARG A 12 -4.28 11.54 -15.29
N LEU A 13 -4.11 12.58 -16.13
CA LEU A 13 -3.25 12.54 -17.30
C LEU A 13 -1.77 12.46 -16.92
N GLN A 14 -1.33 13.16 -15.87
CA GLN A 14 0.03 13.07 -15.36
C GLN A 14 0.39 11.67 -14.85
N MET A 15 -0.59 10.96 -14.27
CA MET A 15 -0.44 9.57 -13.83
C MET A 15 -0.64 8.54 -14.96
N GLY A 16 -0.89 8.99 -16.20
CA GLY A 16 -1.14 8.10 -17.34
C GLY A 16 -2.45 7.30 -17.24
N LEU A 17 -3.41 7.75 -16.41
CA LEU A 17 -4.63 7.01 -16.13
C LEU A 17 -5.75 7.36 -17.13
N THR A 18 -6.57 6.37 -17.47
CA THR A 18 -7.88 6.60 -18.13
C THR A 18 -8.93 7.02 -17.10
N GLN A 19 -10.05 7.61 -17.52
CA GLN A 19 -11.15 7.93 -16.60
C GLN A 19 -11.68 6.67 -15.91
N ALA A 20 -11.76 5.54 -16.62
CA ALA A 20 -12.17 4.26 -16.04
C ALA A 20 -11.17 3.77 -14.98
N GLU A 21 -9.87 3.95 -15.22
CA GLU A 21 -8.84 3.53 -14.26
C GLU A 21 -8.81 4.42 -13.02
N LEU A 22 -8.90 5.75 -13.17
CA LEU A 22 -9.01 6.67 -12.03
C LEU A 22 -10.28 6.39 -11.22
N ALA A 23 -11.40 6.12 -11.89
CA ALA A 23 -12.65 5.72 -11.26
C ALA A 23 -12.49 4.43 -10.44
N ARG A 24 -11.87 3.40 -11.02
CA ARG A 24 -11.58 2.13 -10.34
C ARG A 24 -10.70 2.34 -9.10
N ARG A 25 -9.60 3.08 -9.21
CA ARG A 25 -8.67 3.33 -8.09
C ARG A 25 -9.25 4.20 -6.99
N SER A 26 -10.16 5.11 -7.33
CA SER A 26 -10.82 5.99 -6.37
C SER A 26 -12.13 5.44 -5.81
N GLY A 27 -12.52 4.21 -6.18
CA GLY A 27 -13.78 3.59 -5.77
C GLY A 27 -15.03 4.36 -6.25
N MET A 28 -14.93 5.07 -7.37
CA MET A 28 -15.99 5.93 -7.90
C MET A 28 -16.54 5.36 -9.22
N PRO A 29 -17.85 5.53 -9.51
CA PRO A 29 -18.37 5.24 -10.85
C PRO A 29 -17.74 6.13 -11.93
N ALA A 30 -17.35 5.54 -13.06
CA ALA A 30 -16.73 6.28 -14.17
C ALA A 30 -17.61 7.42 -14.72
N SER A 31 -18.94 7.28 -14.65
CA SER A 31 -19.90 8.31 -15.02
C SER A 31 -19.79 9.58 -14.17
N ASN A 32 -19.53 9.45 -12.87
CA ASN A 32 -19.32 10.59 -11.98
C ASN A 32 -18.02 11.33 -12.34
N LEU A 33 -16.96 10.57 -12.64
CA LEU A 33 -15.65 11.14 -12.99
C LEU A 33 -15.72 12.01 -14.25
N CYS A 34 -16.41 11.53 -15.29
CA CYS A 34 -16.65 12.30 -16.51
C CYS A 34 -17.41 13.61 -16.23
N ALA A 35 -18.46 13.56 -15.41
CA ALA A 35 -19.24 14.74 -15.05
C ALA A 35 -18.44 15.78 -14.25
N TYR A 36 -17.51 15.33 -13.40
CA TYR A 36 -16.60 16.21 -12.67
C TYR A 36 -15.55 16.84 -13.59
N GLU A 37 -14.83 16.05 -14.39
CA GLU A 37 -13.79 16.56 -15.28
C GLU A 37 -14.33 17.52 -16.35
N SER A 38 -15.59 17.37 -16.76
CA SER A 38 -16.23 18.27 -17.73
C SER A 38 -16.93 19.48 -17.09
N GLY A 39 -16.83 19.66 -15.77
CA GLY A 39 -17.50 20.75 -15.05
C GLY A 39 -19.03 20.65 -14.99
N ARG A 40 -19.63 19.54 -15.43
CA ARG A 40 -21.09 19.33 -15.38
C ARG A 40 -21.60 19.13 -13.95
N ARG A 41 -20.72 18.72 -13.04
CA ARG A 41 -21.02 18.58 -11.62
C ARG A 41 -19.96 19.30 -10.79
N PRO A 42 -20.34 20.19 -9.86
CA PRO A 42 -19.38 20.80 -8.95
C PRO A 42 -18.81 19.75 -7.98
N MET A 43 -17.54 19.94 -7.61
CA MET A 43 -16.83 19.12 -6.62
C MET A 43 -16.32 20.00 -5.48
N SER A 44 -16.26 19.48 -4.27
CA SER A 44 -15.60 20.16 -3.15
C SER A 44 -14.10 19.85 -3.15
N ARG A 45 -13.29 20.77 -2.59
CA ARG A 45 -11.85 20.54 -2.38
C ARG A 45 -11.57 19.25 -1.59
N ALA A 46 -12.38 18.97 -0.57
CA ALA A 46 -12.27 17.75 0.24
C ALA A 46 -12.51 16.47 -0.57
N MET A 47 -13.52 16.47 -1.44
CA MET A 47 -13.78 15.33 -2.32
C MET A 47 -12.66 15.14 -3.34
N LEU A 48 -12.15 16.23 -3.92
CA LEU A 48 -10.99 16.16 -4.82
C LEU A 48 -9.79 15.55 -4.09
N ALA A 49 -9.42 16.07 -2.92
CA ALA A 49 -8.30 15.56 -2.13
C ALA A 49 -8.44 14.05 -1.88
N ARG A 50 -9.64 13.58 -1.50
CA ARG A 50 -9.92 12.15 -1.30
C ARG A 50 -9.71 11.32 -2.57
N LEU A 51 -10.21 11.79 -3.71
CA LEU A 51 -10.04 11.08 -4.99
C LEU A 51 -8.57 10.99 -5.40
N LEU A 52 -7.83 12.09 -5.24
CA LEU A 52 -6.41 12.14 -5.55
C LEU A 52 -5.60 11.20 -4.65
N ASP A 53 -5.90 11.17 -3.34
CA ASP A 53 -5.28 10.26 -2.38
C ASP A 53 -5.50 8.79 -2.76
N GLN A 54 -6.76 8.38 -2.94
CA GLN A 54 -7.10 7.00 -3.30
C GLN A 54 -6.47 6.59 -4.64
N ALA A 55 -6.41 7.50 -5.61
CA ALA A 55 -5.83 7.22 -6.92
C ALA A 55 -4.30 7.03 -6.91
N ARG A 56 -3.62 7.62 -5.91
CA ARG A 56 -2.17 7.46 -5.71
C ARG A 56 -1.82 6.13 -5.05
N ARG A 57 -2.76 5.49 -4.35
CA ARG A 57 -2.52 4.20 -3.70
C ARG A 57 -2.13 3.15 -4.75
N GLN A 58 -1.00 2.52 -4.50
CA GLN A 58 -0.50 1.42 -5.31
C GLN A 58 -0.88 0.10 -4.65
N ARG A 59 -0.89 -0.98 -5.44
CA ARG A 59 -1.04 -2.33 -4.89
C ARG A 59 0.23 -2.67 -4.07
N PRO A 60 0.12 -3.23 -2.85
CA PRO A 60 1.27 -3.63 -2.06
C PRO A 60 2.28 -4.50 -2.81
N SER A 61 1.82 -5.44 -3.63
CA SER A 61 2.68 -6.29 -4.47
C SER A 61 3.55 -5.49 -5.45
N VAL A 62 3.01 -4.41 -6.01
CA VAL A 62 3.72 -3.54 -6.95
C VAL A 62 4.74 -2.67 -6.21
N ALA A 63 4.32 -2.07 -5.08
CA ALA A 63 5.22 -1.27 -4.24
C ALA A 63 6.41 -2.12 -3.77
N LEU A 64 6.14 -3.30 -3.22
CA LEU A 64 7.17 -4.24 -2.78
C LEU A 64 8.10 -4.66 -3.94
N ALA A 65 7.55 -5.03 -5.09
CA ALA A 65 8.37 -5.44 -6.23
C ALA A 65 9.31 -4.32 -6.72
N SER A 66 8.88 -3.06 -6.61
CA SER A 66 9.67 -1.90 -7.02
C SER A 66 10.79 -1.50 -6.04
N ALA A 67 10.66 -1.86 -4.76
CA ALA A 67 11.56 -1.44 -3.68
C ALA A 67 12.05 -2.63 -2.84
N ARG A 68 12.10 -3.83 -3.43
CA ARG A 68 12.35 -5.08 -2.69
C ARG A 68 13.68 -5.08 -1.94
N GLU A 69 14.74 -4.56 -2.56
CA GLU A 69 16.06 -4.49 -1.94
C GLU A 69 16.09 -3.51 -0.77
N ASP A 70 15.46 -2.35 -0.92
CA ASP A 70 15.34 -1.34 0.13
C ASP A 70 14.51 -1.87 1.31
N VAL A 71 13.44 -2.63 1.04
CA VAL A 71 12.65 -3.30 2.09
C VAL A 71 13.51 -4.27 2.89
N ILE A 72 14.30 -5.12 2.24
CA ILE A 72 15.19 -6.07 2.91
C ILE A 72 16.25 -5.31 3.73
N ALA A 73 16.81 -4.23 3.18
CA ALA A 73 17.78 -3.40 3.88
C ALA A 73 17.18 -2.73 5.12
N THR A 74 15.97 -2.18 5.02
CA THR A 74 15.23 -1.58 6.14
C THR A 74 14.94 -2.61 7.23
N ILE A 75 14.46 -3.80 6.87
CA ILE A 75 14.22 -4.89 7.83
C ILE A 75 15.52 -5.26 8.55
N THR A 76 16.62 -5.39 7.81
CA THR A 76 17.94 -5.72 8.39
C THR A 76 18.44 -4.63 9.34
N ALA A 77 18.25 -3.36 8.98
CA ALA A 77 18.68 -2.22 9.78
C ALA A 77 17.96 -2.13 11.14
N HIS A 78 16.74 -2.67 11.24
CA HIS A 78 15.94 -2.73 12.46
C HIS A 78 16.04 -4.09 13.19
N GLY A 79 17.07 -4.89 12.88
CA GLY A 79 17.33 -6.17 13.56
C GLY A 79 16.42 -7.32 13.12
N GLY A 80 15.71 -7.18 12.01
CA GLY A 80 14.91 -8.24 11.39
C GLY A 80 15.72 -9.08 10.41
N SER A 81 15.27 -10.31 10.20
CA SER A 81 15.85 -11.28 9.25
C SER A 81 14.78 -12.21 8.68
N GLU A 82 15.15 -13.03 7.70
CA GLU A 82 14.24 -14.00 7.04
C GLU A 82 12.88 -13.42 6.60
N PRO A 83 12.87 -12.25 5.91
CA PRO A 83 11.63 -11.60 5.54
C PRO A 83 10.82 -12.51 4.61
N ALA A 84 9.51 -12.58 4.85
CA ALA A 84 8.55 -13.25 3.99
C ALA A 84 7.26 -12.43 3.90
N VAL A 85 6.61 -12.44 2.74
CA VAL A 85 5.24 -11.93 2.61
C VAL A 85 4.27 -13.04 2.96
N PHE A 86 3.15 -12.71 3.58
CA PHE A 86 2.01 -13.63 3.69
C PHE A 86 0.74 -12.93 3.21
N GLY A 87 -0.43 -13.48 3.52
CA GLY A 87 -1.67 -12.76 3.28
C GLY A 87 -2.03 -12.60 1.81
N SER A 88 -2.55 -11.43 1.45
CA SER A 88 -3.12 -11.19 0.12
C SER A 88 -2.05 -11.11 -0.99
N VAL A 89 -0.87 -10.58 -0.65
CA VAL A 89 0.27 -10.44 -1.57
C VAL A 89 0.85 -11.80 -1.92
N ALA A 90 1.11 -12.65 -0.92
CA ALA A 90 1.60 -14.01 -1.14
C ALA A 90 0.68 -14.85 -2.03
N ARG A 91 -0.64 -14.60 -1.98
CA ARG A 91 -1.65 -15.30 -2.79
C ARG A 91 -1.97 -14.61 -4.11
N ALA A 92 -1.26 -13.53 -4.47
CA ALA A 92 -1.48 -12.71 -5.65
C ALA A 92 -2.92 -12.15 -5.78
N ARG A 93 -3.54 -11.79 -4.64
CA ARG A 93 -4.92 -11.26 -4.55
C ARG A 93 -5.01 -9.87 -3.92
N ASP A 94 -3.89 -9.21 -3.67
CA ASP A 94 -3.83 -7.86 -3.10
C ASP A 94 -4.47 -6.82 -4.03
N THR A 95 -5.16 -5.86 -3.44
CA THR A 95 -5.76 -4.71 -4.11
C THR A 95 -5.10 -3.41 -3.65
N THR A 96 -5.52 -2.26 -4.17
CA THR A 96 -5.02 -0.94 -3.72
C THR A 96 -5.46 -0.55 -2.30
N ASP A 97 -6.40 -1.30 -1.73
CA ASP A 97 -6.86 -1.13 -0.35
C ASP A 97 -6.32 -2.22 0.59
N SER A 98 -5.47 -3.12 0.07
CA SER A 98 -4.80 -4.14 0.88
C SER A 98 -3.61 -3.55 1.61
N ASP A 99 -3.31 -4.11 2.78
CA ASP A 99 -2.07 -3.85 3.51
C ASP A 99 -0.97 -4.83 3.02
N LEU A 100 0.29 -4.51 3.30
CA LEU A 100 1.43 -5.39 3.07
C LEU A 100 1.75 -6.18 4.33
N ASP A 101 1.38 -7.45 4.34
CA ASP A 101 1.63 -8.36 5.45
C ASP A 101 3.05 -8.96 5.37
N LEU A 102 3.92 -8.61 6.33
CA LEU A 102 5.30 -9.09 6.41
C LEU A 102 5.56 -9.92 7.66
N LEU A 103 6.27 -11.02 7.47
CA LEU A 103 6.73 -11.90 8.53
C LEU A 103 8.25 -11.85 8.59
N VAL A 104 8.79 -11.57 9.78
CA VAL A 104 10.24 -11.43 10.01
C VAL A 104 10.68 -12.24 11.24
N THR A 105 11.95 -12.64 11.28
CA THR A 105 12.63 -13.11 12.49
C THR A 105 13.32 -11.92 13.14
N MET A 106 12.85 -11.49 14.32
CA MET A 106 13.51 -10.42 15.09
C MET A 106 14.70 -10.97 15.89
N ALA A 107 15.77 -10.18 16.03
CA ALA A 107 16.90 -10.52 16.87
C ALA A 107 16.48 -10.66 18.36
N PRO A 108 17.15 -11.50 19.16
CA PRO A 108 16.79 -11.72 20.57
C PRO A 108 16.78 -10.45 21.44
N GLU A 109 17.61 -9.47 21.08
CA GLU A 109 17.73 -8.17 21.74
C GLU A 109 16.71 -7.13 21.24
N SER A 110 15.99 -7.43 20.15
CA SER A 110 14.98 -6.53 19.60
C SER A 110 13.78 -6.39 20.53
N THR A 111 13.25 -5.19 20.58
CA THR A 111 12.10 -4.80 21.37
C THR A 111 10.86 -4.65 20.50
N LEU A 112 9.69 -4.51 21.14
CA LEU A 112 8.46 -4.15 20.43
C LEU A 112 8.57 -2.76 19.77
N VAL A 113 9.39 -1.86 20.33
CA VAL A 113 9.62 -0.53 19.74
C VAL A 113 10.34 -0.67 18.40
N ASP A 114 11.36 -1.53 18.29
CA ASP A 114 12.08 -1.76 17.03
C ASP A 114 11.16 -2.32 15.94
N LEU A 115 10.20 -3.18 16.31
CA LEU A 115 9.19 -3.71 15.37
C LEU A 115 8.26 -2.59 14.86
N ILE A 116 7.81 -1.71 15.75
CA ILE A 116 6.96 -0.55 15.40
C ILE A 116 7.72 0.47 14.54
N GLU A 117 8.99 0.70 14.84
CA GLU A 117 9.85 1.57 14.02
C GLU A 117 10.10 0.99 12.63
N MET A 118 10.33 -0.33 12.54
CA MET A 118 10.42 -1.04 11.27
C MET A 118 9.14 -0.91 10.44
N GLU A 119 7.98 -1.12 11.06
CA GLU A 119 6.68 -0.97 10.40
C GLU A 119 6.52 0.44 9.81
N HIS A 120 6.72 1.49 10.61
CA HIS A 120 6.64 2.87 10.14
C HIS A 120 7.64 3.18 9.02
N ALA A 121 8.89 2.74 9.15
CA ALA A 121 9.92 2.98 8.13
C ALA A 121 9.55 2.32 6.79
N LEU A 122 8.93 1.14 6.83
CA LEU A 122 8.45 0.44 5.64
C LEU A 122 7.21 1.11 5.04
N GLU A 123 6.27 1.60 5.86
CA GLU A 123 5.13 2.38 5.37
C GLU A 123 5.57 3.68 4.68
N GLU A 124 6.54 4.37 5.26
CA GLU A 124 7.13 5.59 4.67
C GLU A 124 7.83 5.29 3.35
N LEU A 125 8.60 4.20 3.29
CA LEU A 125 9.30 3.76 2.08
C LEU A 125 8.35 3.38 0.95
N LEU A 126 7.29 2.62 1.26
CA LEU A 126 6.45 1.98 0.26
C LEU A 126 5.19 2.78 -0.08
N HIS A 127 4.82 3.76 0.75
CA HIS A 127 3.57 4.52 0.65
C HIS A 127 2.31 3.62 0.61
N VAL A 128 2.40 2.45 1.23
CA VAL A 128 1.29 1.53 1.50
C VAL A 128 1.33 1.19 2.98
N LYS A 129 0.19 0.79 3.52
CA LYS A 129 0.16 0.25 4.88
C LYS A 129 0.95 -1.04 4.98
N VAL A 130 1.66 -1.23 6.07
CA VAL A 130 2.50 -2.40 6.32
C VAL A 130 2.12 -2.95 7.68
N GLU A 131 1.93 -4.26 7.78
CA GLU A 131 1.75 -4.95 9.06
C GLU A 131 2.92 -5.92 9.22
N VAL A 132 3.74 -5.72 10.26
CA VAL A 132 4.93 -6.56 10.50
C VAL A 132 4.69 -7.49 11.69
N LEU A 133 4.76 -8.80 11.44
CA LEU A 133 4.71 -9.83 12.46
C LEU A 133 6.09 -10.46 12.70
N SER A 134 6.41 -10.73 13.95
CA SER A 134 7.56 -11.54 14.32
C SER A 134 7.19 -13.02 14.33
N ARG A 135 8.03 -13.88 13.72
CA ARG A 135 7.90 -15.35 13.79
C ARG A 135 7.86 -15.85 15.24
N GLY A 136 8.58 -15.20 16.14
CA GLY A 136 8.58 -15.55 17.57
C GLY A 136 7.25 -15.29 18.28
N GLY A 137 6.35 -14.49 17.68
CA GLY A 137 5.01 -14.21 18.19
C GLY A 137 3.93 -15.20 17.74
N LEU A 138 4.25 -16.15 16.86
CA LEU A 138 3.30 -17.12 16.31
C LEU A 138 3.08 -18.32 17.26
N ARG A 139 1.96 -19.04 17.06
CA ARG A 139 1.53 -20.11 17.99
C ARG A 139 2.38 -21.39 17.90
N GLY A 140 3.26 -21.50 16.91
CA GLY A 140 4.11 -22.65 16.65
C GLY A 140 4.23 -22.94 15.15
N PRO A 141 4.86 -24.07 14.76
CA PRO A 141 5.14 -24.40 13.37
C PRO A 141 3.90 -24.60 12.48
N ASP A 142 2.77 -24.97 13.08
CA ASP A 142 1.50 -25.20 12.39
C ASP A 142 0.66 -23.92 12.21
N ASP A 143 1.23 -22.75 12.51
CA ASP A 143 0.54 -21.48 12.32
C ASP A 143 0.23 -21.26 10.83
N PRO A 144 -1.04 -20.99 10.44
CA PRO A 144 -1.41 -20.79 9.04
C PRO A 144 -0.58 -19.72 8.33
N ILE A 145 -0.13 -18.69 9.08
CA ILE A 145 0.72 -17.63 8.54
C ILE A 145 2.05 -18.20 8.01
N LEU A 146 2.64 -19.18 8.72
CA LEU A 146 3.89 -19.81 8.29
C LEU A 146 3.71 -20.64 7.01
N GLN A 147 2.56 -21.27 6.85
CA GLN A 147 2.26 -22.09 5.67
C GLN A 147 2.00 -21.25 4.42
N ASP A 148 1.45 -20.05 4.60
CA ASP A 148 1.18 -19.10 3.51
C ASP A 148 2.36 -18.16 3.21
N ALA A 149 3.41 -18.18 4.03
CA ALA A 149 4.54 -17.28 3.89
C ALA A 149 5.42 -17.61 2.66
N VAL A 150 5.64 -16.61 1.82
CA VAL A 150 6.54 -16.67 0.67
C VAL A 150 7.76 -15.79 0.95
N PRO A 151 8.98 -16.34 0.97
CA PRO A 151 10.18 -15.55 1.24
C PRO A 151 10.35 -14.34 0.31
N LEU A 152 10.83 -13.25 0.92
CA LEU A 152 11.76 -12.27 0.36
C LEU A 152 12.26 -12.61 -1.02
#